data_AF-A0A1W9PHI0-F1
#
_entry.id   AF-A0A1W9PHI0-F1
#
_cell.length_a   1.000
_cell.length_b   1.000
_cell.length_c   1.000
_cell.angle_alpha   90.00
_cell.angle_beta   90.00
_cell.angle_gamma   90.00
#
_symmetry.space_group_name_H-M   'P 1'
#
loop_
_entity.id
_entity.type
_entity.pdbx_description
1 polymer ?
#
loop_
_entity_poly.entity_id
_entity_poly.type
_entity_poly.pdbx_seq_one_letter_code
_entity_poly.pdbx_strand_id
1 'polypeptide(L)'
;MQYDVVIVGAGVAGLYAALHLPPSKKVLIINKAKPWQCNTFYAQGGVTTARDEADIPLHISDTLGAGAGMCNEEAVSVLSRQSSEVIDDLINRGFEFDRDSENHLLYTKEAAHSQNRILHAGGDATGRYLHYFLLQANVHPMLSEATVIDLLLENGRACGVTVLYNGKLKEIRADHVILASGGVGSLYEYHTNAYSISGDLQGICVEKGIELEMMEMMQFHPTVYIGNNSVQKQLLSEALRGEGAIIEDEDGYRFLFDYDERGELAPRDIVSRAIFDYSKK
;
A
#
# COMPACT_ATOMS: atom_id res chain seq x y z
N MET A 1 -13.43 28.93 -1.54
CA MET A 1 -14.34 27.92 -2.11
C MET A 1 -14.43 26.78 -1.11
N GLN A 2 -15.64 26.40 -0.67
CA GLN A 2 -15.83 25.30 0.29
C GLN A 2 -16.11 24.00 -0.48
N TYR A 3 -15.55 22.89 0.01
CA TYR A 3 -15.74 21.51 -0.46
C TYR A 3 -16.50 20.70 0.60
N ASP A 4 -17.21 19.66 0.20
CA ASP A 4 -17.76 18.68 1.17
C ASP A 4 -16.61 17.82 1.73
N VAL A 5 -15.72 17.36 0.86
CA VAL A 5 -14.61 16.46 1.21
C VAL A 5 -13.33 16.88 0.50
N VAL A 6 -12.22 16.92 1.23
CA VAL A 6 -10.87 16.97 0.66
C VAL A 6 -10.17 15.65 0.94
N ILE A 7 -9.60 15.04 -0.09
CA ILE A 7 -8.81 13.80 0.01
C ILE A 7 -7.36 14.14 -0.29
N VAL A 8 -6.47 13.90 0.68
CA VAL A 8 -5.03 14.16 0.56
C VAL A 8 -4.34 12.87 0.15
N GLY A 9 -4.12 12.70 -1.16
CA GLY A 9 -3.48 11.54 -1.75
C GLY A 9 -4.33 10.87 -2.83
N ALA A 10 -3.69 10.50 -3.93
CA ALA A 10 -4.33 9.86 -5.10
C ALA A 10 -3.82 8.42 -5.32
N GLY A 11 -3.47 7.72 -4.24
CA GLY A 11 -3.24 6.26 -4.28
C GLY A 11 -4.56 5.49 -4.20
N VAL A 12 -4.47 4.15 -4.07
CA VAL A 12 -5.66 3.27 -3.98
C VAL A 12 -6.65 3.72 -2.91
N ALA A 13 -6.19 4.05 -1.70
CA ALA A 13 -7.07 4.45 -0.61
C ALA A 13 -7.85 5.74 -0.93
N GLY A 14 -7.15 6.77 -1.45
CA GLY A 14 -7.78 8.05 -1.78
C GLY A 14 -8.74 7.95 -2.96
N LEU A 15 -8.34 7.24 -4.03
CA LEU A 15 -9.18 7.07 -5.21
C LEU A 15 -10.37 6.14 -4.95
N TYR A 16 -10.20 5.07 -4.17
CA TYR A 16 -11.29 4.16 -3.83
C TYR A 16 -12.29 4.83 -2.86
N ALA A 17 -11.81 5.66 -1.93
CA ALA A 17 -12.68 6.51 -1.12
C ALA A 17 -13.46 7.50 -2.00
N ALA A 18 -12.79 8.16 -2.94
CA ALA A 18 -13.43 9.07 -3.90
C ALA A 18 -14.50 8.36 -4.75
N LEU A 19 -14.23 7.14 -5.20
CA LEU A 19 -15.15 6.32 -5.99
C LEU A 19 -16.48 6.01 -5.28
N HIS A 20 -16.46 5.97 -3.95
CA HIS A 20 -17.63 5.72 -3.10
C HIS A 20 -18.32 6.99 -2.62
N LEU A 21 -17.77 8.18 -2.90
CA LEU A 21 -18.45 9.44 -2.61
C LEU A 21 -19.48 9.74 -3.71
N PRO A 22 -20.69 10.21 -3.37
CA PRO A 22 -21.69 10.54 -4.37
C PRO A 22 -21.19 11.60 -5.35
N PRO A 23 -21.48 11.49 -6.66
CA PRO A 23 -21.11 12.52 -7.64
C PRO A 23 -21.68 13.91 -7.35
N SER A 24 -22.74 13.99 -6.54
CA SER A 24 -23.33 15.25 -6.08
C SER A 24 -22.50 15.97 -5.00
N LYS A 25 -21.55 15.27 -4.37
CA LYS A 25 -20.63 15.85 -3.39
C LYS A 25 -19.50 16.58 -4.07
N LYS A 26 -19.15 17.75 -3.53
CA LYS A 26 -18.03 18.54 -4.00
C LYS A 26 -16.75 18.04 -3.35
N VAL A 27 -16.14 17.07 -3.98
CA VAL A 27 -14.89 16.43 -3.55
C VAL A 27 -13.70 17.06 -4.27
N LEU A 28 -12.57 17.21 -3.59
CA LEU A 28 -11.29 17.54 -4.20
C LEU A 28 -10.23 16.53 -3.75
N ILE A 29 -9.55 15.92 -4.72
CA ILE A 29 -8.36 15.09 -4.44
C ILE A 29 -7.12 15.97 -4.63
N ILE A 30 -6.17 15.90 -3.71
CA ILE A 30 -4.92 16.67 -3.74
C ILE A 30 -3.76 15.69 -3.78
N ASN A 31 -2.83 15.86 -4.71
CA ASN A 31 -1.66 14.99 -4.84
C ASN A 31 -0.38 15.79 -5.06
N LYS A 32 0.65 15.48 -4.26
CA LYS A 32 1.94 16.19 -4.19
C LYS A 32 2.71 16.22 -5.53
N ALA A 33 2.61 15.14 -6.30
CA ALA A 33 3.30 14.97 -7.58
C ALA A 33 2.28 14.57 -8.65
N LYS A 34 2.69 13.98 -9.77
CA LYS A 34 1.72 13.41 -10.73
C LYS A 34 0.97 12.23 -10.09
N PRO A 35 -0.30 11.94 -10.44
CA PRO A 35 -1.09 10.92 -9.75
C PRO A 35 -0.45 9.53 -9.72
N TRP A 36 0.23 9.13 -10.80
CA TRP A 36 0.93 7.85 -10.91
C TRP A 36 2.29 7.79 -10.20
N GLN A 37 2.78 8.91 -9.66
CA GLN A 37 3.97 8.92 -8.81
C GLN A 37 3.55 8.63 -7.36
N CYS A 38 3.05 7.42 -7.11
CA CYS A 38 2.64 6.93 -5.79
C CYS A 38 2.96 5.44 -5.64
N ASN A 39 3.03 4.93 -4.40
CA ASN A 39 3.37 3.52 -4.16
C ASN A 39 2.37 2.54 -4.77
N THR A 40 1.08 2.89 -4.83
CA THR A 40 0.06 2.04 -5.46
C THR A 40 0.44 1.69 -6.89
N PHE A 41 0.91 2.66 -7.69
CA PHE A 41 1.29 2.42 -9.08
C PHE A 41 2.45 1.43 -9.24
N TYR A 42 3.31 1.32 -8.22
CA TYR A 42 4.49 0.45 -8.23
C TYR A 42 4.25 -0.92 -7.59
N ALA A 43 3.05 -1.20 -7.05
CA ALA A 43 2.76 -2.49 -6.44
C ALA A 43 2.71 -3.60 -7.51
N GLN A 44 3.30 -4.75 -7.20
CA GLN A 44 3.50 -5.86 -8.13
C GLN A 44 2.59 -7.05 -7.80
N GLY A 45 2.86 -7.70 -6.66
CA GLY A 45 2.38 -9.03 -6.30
C GLY A 45 0.88 -9.27 -6.44
N GLY A 46 0.05 -8.38 -5.88
CA GLY A 46 -1.40 -8.47 -6.06
C GLY A 46 -2.21 -7.86 -4.93
N VAL A 47 -3.49 -8.22 -4.90
CA VAL A 47 -4.45 -7.88 -3.84
C VAL A 47 -4.87 -9.18 -3.15
N THR A 48 -4.65 -9.25 -1.85
CA THR A 48 -5.05 -10.41 -1.03
C THR A 48 -6.56 -10.35 -0.77
N THR A 49 -7.25 -11.48 -0.98
CA THR A 49 -8.66 -11.64 -0.62
C THR A 49 -8.90 -13.01 -0.01
N ALA A 50 -9.84 -13.14 0.92
CA ALA A 50 -10.43 -14.45 1.21
C ALA A 50 -11.09 -15.00 -0.07
N ARG A 51 -10.86 -16.28 -0.38
CA ARG A 51 -11.44 -16.93 -1.56
C ARG A 51 -12.93 -17.22 -1.41
N ASP A 52 -13.34 -17.58 -0.21
CA ASP A 52 -14.69 -17.96 0.16
C ASP A 52 -14.86 -17.87 1.69
N GLU A 53 -16.07 -18.18 2.18
CA GLU A 53 -16.40 -18.19 3.61
C GLU A 53 -15.53 -19.13 4.46
N ALA A 54 -15.08 -20.25 3.89
CA ALA A 54 -14.23 -21.21 4.60
C ALA A 54 -12.78 -20.69 4.72
N ASP A 55 -12.38 -19.83 3.79
CA ASP A 55 -11.06 -19.22 3.73
C ASP A 55 -10.90 -17.96 4.62
N ILE A 56 -12.00 -17.31 5.00
CA ILE A 56 -12.00 -16.15 5.92
C ILE A 56 -11.26 -16.44 7.25
N PRO A 57 -11.59 -17.49 8.02
CA PRO A 57 -10.89 -17.76 9.28
C PRO A 57 -9.40 -18.04 9.08
N LEU A 58 -9.01 -18.64 7.95
CA LEU A 58 -7.62 -18.87 7.59
C LEU A 58 -6.92 -17.55 7.28
N HIS A 59 -7.57 -16.65 6.53
CA HIS A 59 -7.04 -15.31 6.23
C HIS A 59 -6.76 -14.51 7.51
N ILE A 60 -7.72 -14.54 8.45
CA ILE A 60 -7.58 -13.89 9.75
C ILE A 60 -6.39 -14.49 10.51
N SER A 61 -6.32 -15.82 10.60
CA SER A 61 -5.23 -16.51 11.29
C SER A 61 -3.86 -16.20 10.68
N ASP A 62 -3.73 -16.25 9.35
CA ASP A 62 -2.50 -15.92 8.63
C ASP A 62 -2.05 -14.48 8.95
N THR A 63 -2.99 -13.53 8.92
CA THR A 63 -2.71 -12.10 9.16
C THR A 63 -2.30 -11.85 10.62
N LEU A 64 -3.03 -12.41 11.59
CA LEU A 64 -2.69 -12.28 13.01
C LEU A 64 -1.34 -12.94 13.34
N GLY A 65 -1.07 -14.10 12.73
CA GLY A 65 0.20 -14.81 12.88
C GLY A 65 1.38 -14.01 12.32
N ALA A 66 1.21 -13.39 11.15
CA ALA A 66 2.22 -12.52 10.55
C ALA A 66 2.40 -11.19 11.32
N GLY A 67 1.35 -10.71 11.99
CA GLY A 67 1.35 -9.45 12.73
C GLY A 67 2.03 -9.49 14.11
N ALA A 68 2.67 -10.60 14.48
CA ALA A 68 3.45 -10.75 15.72
C ALA A 68 2.70 -10.33 17.00
N GLY A 69 1.38 -10.55 17.05
CA GLY A 69 0.54 -10.21 18.20
C GLY A 69 0.21 -8.72 18.36
N MET A 70 0.51 -7.88 17.36
CA MET A 70 0.25 -6.44 17.38
C MET A 70 -0.98 -6.01 16.57
N CYS A 71 -1.59 -6.92 15.82
CA CYS A 71 -2.77 -6.59 15.03
C CYS A 71 -3.98 -6.25 15.93
N ASN A 72 -4.77 -5.29 15.49
CA ASN A 72 -6.13 -5.13 15.96
C ASN A 72 -7.03 -6.21 15.31
N GLU A 73 -7.52 -7.16 16.11
CA GLU A 73 -8.30 -8.30 15.62
C GLU A 73 -9.59 -7.89 14.91
N GLU A 74 -10.25 -6.82 15.36
CA GLU A 74 -11.48 -6.33 14.73
C GLU A 74 -11.19 -5.79 13.33
N ALA A 75 -10.13 -5.00 13.18
CA ALA A 75 -9.69 -4.49 11.88
C ALA A 75 -9.31 -5.62 10.91
N VAL A 76 -8.60 -6.65 11.40
CA VAL A 76 -8.26 -7.84 10.59
C VAL A 76 -9.53 -8.61 10.20
N SER A 77 -10.48 -8.79 11.12
CA SER A 77 -11.75 -9.45 10.82
C SER A 77 -12.55 -8.70 9.77
N VAL A 78 -12.62 -7.36 9.85
CA VAL A 78 -13.27 -6.52 8.83
C VAL A 78 -12.58 -6.69 7.48
N LEU A 79 -11.26 -6.58 7.43
CA LEU A 79 -10.47 -6.76 6.21
C LEU A 79 -10.74 -8.11 5.56
N SER A 80 -10.64 -9.20 6.31
CA SER A 80 -10.79 -10.55 5.74
C SER A 80 -12.22 -10.88 5.32
N ARG A 81 -13.24 -10.37 6.03
CA ARG A 81 -14.65 -10.63 5.70
C ARG A 81 -15.14 -9.81 4.52
N GLN A 82 -14.66 -8.57 4.38
CA GLN A 82 -15.10 -7.66 3.32
C GLN A 82 -14.27 -7.75 2.05
N SER A 83 -13.14 -8.47 2.06
CA SER A 83 -12.22 -8.49 0.92
C SER A 83 -12.88 -9.01 -0.37
N SER A 84 -13.70 -10.06 -0.28
CA SER A 84 -14.39 -10.62 -1.46
C SER A 84 -15.38 -9.64 -2.06
N GLU A 85 -16.16 -8.94 -1.22
CA GLU A 85 -17.10 -7.90 -1.66
C GLU A 85 -16.39 -6.74 -2.38
N VAL A 86 -15.21 -6.34 -1.89
CA VAL A 86 -14.38 -5.30 -2.54
C VAL A 86 -13.86 -5.78 -3.90
N ILE A 87 -13.43 -7.03 -4.01
CA ILE A 87 -13.00 -7.61 -5.29
C ILE A 87 -14.17 -7.68 -6.27
N ASP A 88 -15.35 -8.11 -5.82
CA ASP A 88 -16.55 -8.17 -6.64
C ASP A 88 -16.98 -6.77 -7.11
N ASP A 89 -16.93 -5.75 -6.24
CA ASP A 89 -17.19 -4.36 -6.62
C ASP A 89 -16.24 -3.88 -7.73
N LEU A 90 -14.94 -4.17 -7.61
CA LEU A 90 -13.96 -3.83 -8.66
C LEU A 90 -14.28 -4.53 -9.99
N ILE A 91 -14.56 -5.83 -9.96
CA ILE A 91 -14.91 -6.62 -11.15
C ILE A 91 -16.19 -6.08 -11.79
N ASN A 92 -17.22 -5.82 -10.98
CA ASN A 92 -18.51 -5.29 -11.44
C ASN A 92 -18.39 -3.90 -12.09
N ARG A 93 -17.38 -3.12 -11.68
CA ARG A 93 -17.04 -1.82 -12.30
C ARG A 93 -16.14 -1.95 -13.53
N GLY A 94 -15.78 -3.18 -13.92
CA GLY A 94 -14.99 -3.46 -15.13
C GLY A 94 -13.49 -3.57 -14.90
N PHE A 95 -13.03 -3.75 -13.65
CA PHE A 95 -11.62 -4.08 -13.42
C PHE A 95 -11.35 -5.54 -13.79
N GLU A 96 -10.31 -5.78 -14.57
CA GLU A 96 -9.93 -7.11 -15.05
C GLU A 96 -8.71 -7.63 -14.28
N PHE A 97 -8.95 -8.65 -13.45
CA PHE A 97 -7.88 -9.50 -12.92
C PHE A 97 -7.48 -10.57 -13.94
N ASP A 98 -6.28 -11.10 -13.81
CA ASP A 98 -5.77 -12.15 -14.68
C ASP A 98 -6.60 -13.44 -14.51
N ARG A 99 -6.84 -14.13 -15.63
CA ARG A 99 -7.65 -15.34 -15.69
C ARG A 99 -6.96 -16.43 -16.49
N ASP A 100 -7.30 -17.68 -16.21
CA ASP A 100 -6.88 -18.83 -17.00
C ASP A 100 -7.68 -18.96 -18.32
N SER A 101 -7.36 -19.97 -19.13
CA SER A 101 -8.05 -20.26 -20.38
C SER A 101 -9.52 -20.65 -20.21
N GLU A 102 -9.93 -21.03 -19.01
CA GLU A 102 -11.31 -21.39 -18.65
C GLU A 102 -12.06 -20.21 -18.00
N ASN A 103 -11.44 -19.02 -17.97
CA ASN A 103 -11.97 -17.78 -17.41
C ASN A 103 -12.09 -17.77 -15.87
N HIS A 104 -11.37 -18.64 -15.17
CA HIS A 104 -11.24 -18.59 -13.72
C HIS A 104 -10.19 -17.56 -13.29
N LEU A 105 -10.43 -16.88 -12.16
CA LEU A 105 -9.46 -15.97 -11.57
C LEU A 105 -8.17 -16.72 -11.19
N LEU A 106 -7.02 -16.15 -11.57
CA LEU A 106 -5.71 -16.65 -11.17
C LEU A 106 -5.31 -16.11 -9.80
N TYR A 107 -4.77 -17.00 -8.97
CA TYR A 107 -4.29 -16.69 -7.64
C TYR A 107 -2.85 -17.16 -7.48
N THR A 108 -2.02 -16.30 -6.87
CA THR A 108 -0.68 -16.68 -6.39
C THR A 108 -0.65 -16.71 -4.86
N LYS A 109 0.54 -16.97 -4.32
CA LYS A 109 0.83 -17.10 -2.89
C LYS A 109 2.14 -16.40 -2.56
N GLU A 110 2.09 -15.51 -1.57
CA GLU A 110 3.26 -14.89 -0.95
C GLU A 110 3.52 -15.52 0.43
N ALA A 111 4.60 -15.11 1.12
CA ALA A 111 4.96 -15.64 2.42
C ALA A 111 3.86 -15.37 3.45
N ALA A 112 3.86 -16.17 4.53
CA ALA A 112 2.89 -16.13 5.61
C ALA A 112 1.42 -16.46 5.27
N HIS A 113 1.06 -16.67 4.00
CA HIS A 113 -0.26 -17.19 3.64
C HIS A 113 -0.30 -18.73 3.69
N SER A 114 -1.43 -19.29 4.13
CA SER A 114 -1.69 -20.72 4.09
C SER A 114 -2.34 -21.18 2.77
N GLN A 115 -3.00 -20.26 2.04
CA GLN A 115 -3.73 -20.52 0.79
C GLN A 115 -3.27 -19.60 -0.35
N ASN A 116 -3.47 -20.04 -1.60
CA ASN A 116 -3.30 -19.20 -2.80
C ASN A 116 -4.48 -18.23 -2.89
N ARG A 117 -4.29 -16.98 -2.47
CA ARG A 117 -5.39 -16.02 -2.23
C ARG A 117 -5.09 -14.60 -2.71
N ILE A 118 -4.02 -14.44 -3.48
CA ILE A 118 -3.56 -13.15 -3.98
C ILE A 118 -3.92 -13.04 -5.45
N LEU A 119 -4.83 -12.15 -5.77
CA LEU A 119 -5.25 -11.83 -7.13
C LEU A 119 -4.27 -10.85 -7.77
N HIS A 120 -3.92 -11.08 -9.03
CA HIS A 120 -3.02 -10.22 -9.77
C HIS A 120 -3.64 -9.75 -11.10
N ALA A 121 -3.08 -8.69 -11.67
CA ALA A 121 -3.51 -8.12 -12.95
C ALA A 121 -2.31 -7.64 -13.78
N GLY A 122 -2.26 -8.05 -15.04
CA GLY A 122 -1.14 -7.73 -15.92
C GLY A 122 0.16 -8.42 -15.51
N GLY A 123 0.07 -9.65 -14.97
CA GLY A 123 1.19 -10.37 -14.39
C GLY A 123 1.62 -9.75 -13.06
N ASP A 124 2.84 -9.23 -13.01
CA ASP A 124 3.46 -8.63 -11.82
C ASP A 124 3.23 -7.11 -11.73
N ALA A 125 2.15 -6.59 -12.34
CA ALA A 125 1.89 -5.17 -12.47
C ALA A 125 0.55 -4.72 -11.86
N THR A 126 0.01 -5.49 -10.91
CA THR A 126 -1.35 -5.30 -10.36
C THR A 126 -1.63 -3.87 -9.92
N GLY A 127 -0.66 -3.25 -9.22
CA GLY A 127 -0.77 -1.87 -8.75
C GLY A 127 -0.96 -0.85 -9.87
N ARG A 128 -0.26 -1.03 -11.00
CA ARG A 128 -0.38 -0.16 -12.17
C ARG A 128 -1.77 -0.24 -12.79
N TYR A 129 -2.27 -1.46 -13.00
CA TYR A 129 -3.58 -1.70 -13.60
C TYR A 129 -4.69 -1.16 -12.70
N LEU A 130 -4.66 -1.50 -11.41
CA LEU A 130 -5.66 -1.04 -10.44
C LEU A 130 -5.64 0.48 -10.29
N HIS A 131 -4.46 1.09 -10.19
CA HIS A 131 -4.33 2.54 -10.07
C HIS A 131 -4.87 3.25 -11.31
N TYR A 132 -4.51 2.78 -12.50
CA TYR A 132 -5.02 3.34 -13.75
C TYR A 132 -6.54 3.22 -13.86
N PHE A 133 -7.10 2.06 -13.53
CA PHE A 133 -8.54 1.84 -13.49
C PHE A 133 -9.26 2.84 -12.57
N LEU A 134 -8.77 3.00 -11.33
CA LEU A 134 -9.35 3.93 -10.37
C LEU A 134 -9.22 5.40 -10.81
N LEU A 135 -8.12 5.76 -11.47
CA LEU A 135 -7.97 7.11 -12.04
C LEU A 135 -8.98 7.37 -13.17
N GLN A 136 -9.25 6.39 -14.03
CA GLN A 136 -10.24 6.51 -15.10
C GLN A 136 -11.67 6.57 -14.55
N ALA A 137 -11.96 5.82 -13.49
CA ALA A 137 -13.27 5.78 -12.85
C ALA A 137 -13.56 7.04 -12.01
N ASN A 138 -12.53 7.80 -11.61
CA ASN A 138 -12.70 8.98 -10.78
C ASN A 138 -13.33 10.16 -11.54
N VAL A 139 -14.46 10.63 -11.03
CA VAL A 139 -15.21 11.78 -11.58
C VAL A 139 -14.89 13.10 -10.87
N HIS A 140 -14.17 13.05 -9.74
CA HIS A 140 -13.92 14.22 -8.90
C HIS A 140 -12.66 14.98 -9.35
N PRO A 141 -12.63 16.32 -9.24
CA PRO A 141 -11.47 17.11 -9.63
C PRO A 141 -10.24 16.76 -8.79
N MET A 142 -9.07 16.82 -9.44
CA MET A 142 -7.78 16.66 -8.78
C MET A 142 -6.95 17.94 -8.87
N LEU A 143 -6.32 18.32 -7.75
CA LEU A 143 -5.28 19.33 -7.70
C LEU A 143 -3.92 18.61 -7.61
N SER A 144 -3.35 18.32 -8.77
CA SER A 144 -2.01 17.71 -8.88
C SER A 144 -0.90 18.72 -8.68
N GLU A 145 0.28 18.23 -8.30
CA GLU A 145 1.47 19.05 -8.03
C GLU A 145 1.23 20.11 -6.93
N ALA A 146 0.38 19.76 -5.96
CA ALA A 146 0.08 20.58 -4.79
C ALA A 146 0.48 19.84 -3.51
N THR A 147 1.32 20.48 -2.71
CA THR A 147 1.80 19.91 -1.44
C THR A 147 0.92 20.43 -0.31
N VAL A 148 0.30 19.53 0.45
CA VAL A 148 -0.34 19.91 1.71
C VAL A 148 0.77 20.19 2.72
N ILE A 149 0.75 21.38 3.31
CA ILE A 149 1.76 21.84 4.28
C ILE A 149 1.17 22.11 5.66
N ASP A 150 -0.16 22.12 5.78
CA ASP A 150 -0.83 22.28 7.07
C ASP A 150 -2.24 21.69 7.08
N LEU A 151 -2.70 21.26 8.27
CA LEU A 151 -4.09 20.91 8.55
C LEU A 151 -4.79 22.06 9.27
N LEU A 152 -5.92 22.50 8.73
CA LEU A 152 -6.74 23.53 9.34
C LEU A 152 -7.66 22.88 10.39
N LEU A 153 -7.46 23.25 11.66
CA LEU A 153 -8.23 22.71 12.78
C LEU A 153 -9.06 23.82 13.44
N GLU A 154 -10.33 23.55 13.68
CA GLU A 154 -11.24 24.41 14.45
C GLU A 154 -11.93 23.57 15.52
N ASN A 155 -11.77 23.93 16.80
CA ASN A 155 -12.34 23.19 17.94
C ASN A 155 -12.00 21.68 17.92
N GLY A 156 -10.77 21.33 17.56
CA GLY A 156 -10.32 19.94 17.46
C GLY A 156 -10.82 19.18 16.22
N ARG A 157 -11.53 19.85 15.29
CA ARG A 157 -12.04 19.25 14.05
C ARG A 157 -11.26 19.74 12.84
N ALA A 158 -10.87 18.82 11.95
CA ALA A 158 -10.34 19.19 10.65
C ALA A 158 -11.40 19.91 9.82
N CYS A 159 -11.07 21.10 9.31
CA CYS A 159 -11.95 21.95 8.50
C CYS A 159 -11.33 22.35 7.15
N GLY A 160 -10.23 21.70 6.78
CA GLY A 160 -9.53 21.94 5.53
C GLY A 160 -8.03 21.73 5.63
N VAL A 161 -7.31 22.22 4.61
CA VAL A 161 -5.86 22.12 4.48
C VAL A 161 -5.27 23.41 3.93
N THR A 162 -4.01 23.68 4.27
CA THR A 162 -3.19 24.66 3.54
C THR A 162 -2.33 23.93 2.54
N VAL A 163 -2.35 24.40 1.28
CA VAL A 163 -1.54 23.83 0.19
C VAL A 163 -0.56 24.86 -0.35
N LEU A 164 0.65 24.39 -0.68
CA LEU A 164 1.58 25.08 -1.56
C LEU A 164 1.31 24.61 -3.00
N TYR A 165 0.86 25.53 -3.86
CA TYR A 165 0.57 25.26 -5.26
C TYR A 165 1.05 26.42 -6.14
N ASN A 166 1.88 26.12 -7.14
CA ASN A 166 2.52 27.13 -8.01
C ASN A 166 3.22 28.25 -7.23
N GLY A 167 3.96 27.87 -6.18
CA GLY A 167 4.69 28.81 -5.32
C GLY A 167 3.81 29.70 -4.43
N LYS A 168 2.50 29.43 -4.35
CA LYS A 168 1.55 30.20 -3.55
C LYS A 168 0.86 29.33 -2.51
N LEU A 169 0.72 29.87 -1.30
CA LEU A 169 -0.08 29.27 -0.26
C LEU A 169 -1.57 29.52 -0.52
N LYS A 170 -2.38 28.48 -0.34
CA LYS A 170 -3.85 28.56 -0.45
C LYS A 170 -4.49 27.73 0.65
N GLU A 171 -5.47 28.29 1.32
CA GLU A 171 -6.38 27.53 2.16
C GLU A 171 -7.48 26.89 1.31
N ILE A 172 -7.74 25.61 1.55
CA ILE A 172 -8.84 24.85 0.98
C ILE A 172 -9.71 24.37 2.13
N ARG A 173 -10.90 24.94 2.25
CA ARG A 173 -11.86 24.61 3.32
C ARG A 173 -12.74 23.43 2.91
N ALA A 174 -12.97 22.51 3.84
CA ALA A 174 -13.80 21.33 3.64
C ALA A 174 -14.52 20.90 4.92
N ASP A 175 -15.69 20.27 4.76
CA ASP A 175 -16.43 19.72 5.90
C ASP A 175 -15.76 18.45 6.44
N HIS A 176 -15.10 17.69 5.58
CA HIS A 176 -14.34 16.49 5.93
C HIS A 176 -12.97 16.45 5.22
N VAL A 177 -11.97 15.90 5.91
CA VAL A 177 -10.62 15.68 5.36
C VAL A 177 -10.26 14.19 5.50
N ILE A 178 -9.91 13.55 4.39
CA ILE A 178 -9.40 12.17 4.35
C ILE A 178 -7.90 12.23 4.07
N LEU A 179 -7.09 11.68 4.98
CA LEU A 179 -5.64 11.56 4.78
C LEU A 179 -5.35 10.19 4.16
N ALA A 180 -4.85 10.19 2.93
CA ALA A 180 -4.48 9.02 2.14
C ALA A 180 -3.09 9.22 1.50
N SER A 181 -2.16 9.84 2.24
CA SER A 181 -0.89 10.39 1.73
C SER A 181 0.20 9.34 1.49
N GLY A 182 -0.02 8.09 1.89
CA GLY A 182 1.00 7.04 1.89
C GLY A 182 1.86 7.04 3.15
N GLY A 183 2.97 6.31 3.10
CA GLY A 183 3.81 6.03 4.28
C GLY A 183 4.97 6.99 4.52
N VAL A 184 5.95 6.51 5.27
CA VAL A 184 7.16 7.25 5.69
C VAL A 184 8.47 6.56 5.27
N GLY A 185 8.41 5.54 4.41
CA GLY A 185 9.57 4.68 4.13
C GLY A 185 10.75 5.37 3.45
N SER A 186 10.58 6.56 2.88
CA SER A 186 11.65 7.38 2.30
C SER A 186 12.52 8.08 3.34
N LEU A 187 12.20 7.97 4.63
CA LEU A 187 13.07 8.46 5.71
C LEU A 187 14.37 7.64 5.81
N TYR A 188 14.39 6.44 5.25
CA TYR A 188 15.57 5.59 5.16
C TYR A 188 16.35 5.85 3.87
N GLU A 189 17.68 5.76 3.93
CA GLU A 189 18.57 5.99 2.78
C GLU A 189 18.21 5.12 1.58
N TYR A 190 17.92 3.84 1.81
CA TYR A 190 17.50 2.91 0.76
C TYR A 190 16.05 2.49 0.96
N HIS A 191 15.25 2.62 -0.10
CA HIS A 191 13.83 2.33 -0.03
C HIS A 191 13.25 1.95 -1.41
N THR A 192 12.07 1.34 -1.43
CA THR A 192 11.33 1.02 -2.67
C THR A 192 10.23 2.04 -3.00
N ASN A 193 10.01 3.01 -2.10
CA ASN A 193 8.92 3.98 -2.19
C ASN A 193 9.07 4.95 -3.36
N ALA A 194 7.93 5.43 -3.87
CA ALA A 194 7.86 6.54 -4.81
C ALA A 194 8.47 7.81 -4.22
N TYR A 195 9.01 8.67 -5.07
CA TYR A 195 9.61 9.96 -4.68
C TYR A 195 8.64 10.89 -3.91
N SER A 196 7.34 10.75 -4.10
CA SER A 196 6.32 11.55 -3.41
C SER A 196 6.12 11.14 -1.94
N ILE A 197 6.53 9.93 -1.57
CA ILE A 197 6.46 9.44 -0.19
C ILE A 197 7.57 10.14 0.57
N SER A 198 7.19 10.91 1.60
CA SER A 198 8.11 11.79 2.33
C SER A 198 7.73 11.98 3.80
N GLY A 199 6.63 11.37 4.25
CA GLY A 199 6.16 11.50 5.64
C GLY A 199 5.63 12.87 6.03
N ASP A 200 5.35 13.76 5.06
CA ASP A 200 4.91 15.15 5.33
C ASP A 200 3.68 15.18 6.25
N LEU A 201 2.65 14.39 5.95
CA LEU A 201 1.39 14.41 6.70
C LEU A 201 1.54 13.83 8.10
N GLN A 202 2.39 12.82 8.28
CA GLN A 202 2.74 12.31 9.59
C GLN A 202 3.43 13.40 10.43
N GLY A 203 4.37 14.15 9.83
CA GLY A 203 4.98 15.32 10.48
C GLY A 203 3.94 16.37 10.88
N ILE A 204 3.03 16.74 9.98
CA ILE A 204 1.95 17.70 10.26
C ILE A 204 1.03 17.18 11.39
N CYS A 205 0.71 15.88 11.42
CA CYS A 205 -0.06 15.28 12.51
C CYS A 205 0.64 15.50 13.85
N VAL A 206 1.94 15.22 13.95
CA VAL A 206 2.73 15.44 15.17
C VAL A 206 2.71 16.91 15.59
N GLU A 207 2.93 17.84 14.65
CA GLU A 207 2.90 19.28 14.93
C GLU A 207 1.53 19.77 15.41
N LYS A 208 0.45 19.10 14.99
CA LYS A 208 -0.93 19.39 15.40
C LYS A 208 -1.38 18.63 16.64
N GLY A 209 -0.53 17.82 17.24
CA GLY A 209 -0.89 16.97 18.38
C GLY A 209 -1.89 15.86 18.03
N ILE A 210 -1.92 15.42 16.77
CA ILE A 210 -2.65 14.23 16.33
C ILE A 210 -1.72 13.03 16.55
N GLU A 211 -2.19 12.07 17.34
CA GLU A 211 -1.41 10.89 17.70
C GLU A 211 -1.12 10.02 16.48
N LEU A 212 0.11 9.51 16.41
CA LEU A 212 0.53 8.47 15.49
C LEU A 212 0.80 7.19 16.29
N GLU A 213 0.54 6.04 15.69
CA GLU A 213 0.68 4.74 16.33
C GLU A 213 1.67 3.86 15.56
N MET A 214 2.46 3.07 16.30
CA MET A 214 3.38 2.04 15.77
C MET A 214 4.37 2.57 14.70
N MET A 215 4.83 3.81 14.82
CA MET A 215 5.75 4.43 13.85
C MET A 215 7.13 3.77 13.79
N GLU A 216 7.49 3.00 14.82
CA GLU A 216 8.68 2.14 14.87
C GLU A 216 8.57 0.89 13.99
N MET A 217 7.36 0.50 13.58
CA MET A 217 7.10 -0.71 12.81
C MET A 217 7.34 -0.49 11.31
N MET A 218 8.62 -0.48 10.95
CA MET A 218 9.09 -0.27 9.58
C MET A 218 9.44 -1.60 8.91
N GLN A 219 8.74 -1.93 7.82
CA GLN A 219 9.01 -3.14 7.06
C GLN A 219 10.11 -2.90 6.01
N PHE A 220 11.16 -3.71 6.06
CA PHE A 220 12.20 -3.79 5.03
C PHE A 220 11.92 -4.98 4.13
N HIS A 221 11.77 -4.71 2.83
CA HIS A 221 11.60 -5.78 1.86
C HIS A 221 12.93 -6.53 1.68
N PRO A 222 12.97 -7.86 1.74
CA PRO A 222 14.23 -8.62 1.74
C PRO A 222 14.96 -8.56 0.40
N THR A 223 14.22 -8.47 -0.71
CA THR A 223 14.78 -8.57 -2.06
C THR A 223 14.55 -7.30 -2.87
N VAL A 224 15.65 -6.65 -3.25
CA VAL A 224 15.66 -5.48 -4.13
C VAL A 224 16.81 -5.58 -5.13
N TYR A 225 16.68 -4.95 -6.28
CA TYR A 225 17.75 -4.87 -7.26
C TYR A 225 18.82 -3.85 -6.83
N ILE A 226 20.08 -4.29 -6.75
CA ILE A 226 21.22 -3.48 -6.32
C ILE A 226 22.21 -3.13 -7.44
N GLY A 227 21.92 -3.51 -8.70
CA GLY A 227 22.82 -3.24 -9.84
C GLY A 227 22.91 -1.77 -10.27
N ASN A 228 22.27 -0.85 -9.54
CA ASN A 228 22.36 0.59 -9.77
C ASN A 228 22.61 1.37 -8.47
N ASN A 229 23.11 2.60 -8.62
CA ASN A 229 23.42 3.51 -7.52
C ASN A 229 22.22 4.36 -7.06
N SER A 230 20.99 4.02 -7.46
CA SER A 230 19.80 4.75 -7.01
C SER A 230 19.52 4.47 -5.54
N VAL A 231 19.12 5.50 -4.80
CA VAL A 231 18.58 5.38 -3.43
C VAL A 231 17.21 4.69 -3.44
N GLN A 232 16.39 5.02 -4.43
CA GLN A 232 15.16 4.30 -4.72
C GLN A 232 15.52 2.98 -5.41
N LYS A 233 15.39 1.88 -4.68
CA LYS A 233 15.65 0.53 -5.16
C LYS A 233 14.43 -0.04 -5.87
N GLN A 234 14.67 -0.79 -6.95
CA GLN A 234 13.62 -1.54 -7.62
C GLN A 234 13.32 -2.80 -6.80
N LEU A 235 12.06 -2.96 -6.40
CA LEU A 235 11.58 -4.15 -5.70
C LEU A 235 11.64 -5.37 -6.64
N LEU A 236 12.16 -6.48 -6.12
CA LEU A 236 12.01 -7.81 -6.72
C LEU A 236 10.91 -8.53 -5.95
N SER A 237 9.77 -8.77 -6.60
CA SER A 237 8.55 -9.27 -5.95
C SER A 237 8.80 -10.50 -5.08
N GLU A 238 8.12 -10.55 -3.93
CA GLU A 238 8.06 -11.73 -3.08
C GLU A 238 7.45 -12.94 -3.80
N ALA A 239 6.57 -12.70 -4.78
CA ALA A 239 6.04 -13.75 -5.64
C ALA A 239 7.16 -14.58 -6.31
N LEU A 240 8.34 -14.01 -6.59
CA LEU A 240 9.48 -14.79 -7.10
C LEU A 240 9.85 -15.94 -6.16
N ARG A 241 9.91 -15.70 -4.84
CA ARG A 241 10.18 -16.73 -3.84
C ARG A 241 9.02 -17.72 -3.72
N GLY A 242 7.77 -17.21 -3.80
CA GLY A 242 6.55 -18.03 -3.87
C GLY A 242 6.57 -19.03 -5.03
N GLU A 243 7.11 -18.62 -6.18
CA GLU A 243 7.24 -19.42 -7.40
C GLU A 243 8.58 -20.20 -7.48
N GLY A 244 9.35 -20.25 -6.38
CA GLY A 244 10.53 -21.13 -6.25
C GLY A 244 11.90 -20.47 -6.46
N ALA A 245 11.98 -19.14 -6.56
CA ALA A 245 13.26 -18.46 -6.48
C ALA A 245 13.92 -18.71 -5.12
N ILE A 246 15.23 -18.99 -5.15
CA ILE A 246 16.04 -19.27 -3.96
C ILE A 246 16.86 -18.05 -3.55
N ILE A 247 17.23 -17.98 -2.27
CA ILE A 247 18.22 -17.02 -1.77
C ILE A 247 19.45 -17.81 -1.32
N GLU A 248 20.58 -17.50 -1.92
CA GLU A 248 21.88 -18.13 -1.67
C GLU A 248 22.98 -17.07 -1.50
N ASP A 249 24.11 -17.48 -0.93
CA ASP A 249 25.32 -16.67 -0.85
C ASP A 249 26.22 -16.83 -2.09
N GLU A 250 27.41 -16.24 -2.06
CA GLU A 250 28.40 -16.33 -3.14
C GLU A 250 28.90 -17.75 -3.46
N ASP A 251 28.75 -18.70 -2.53
CA ASP A 251 29.15 -20.10 -2.66
C ASP A 251 27.96 -21.01 -3.05
N GLY A 252 26.76 -20.44 -3.21
CA GLY A 252 25.54 -21.18 -3.54
C GLY A 252 24.87 -21.84 -2.33
N TYR A 253 25.19 -21.41 -1.10
CA TYR A 253 24.60 -21.94 0.12
C TYR A 253 23.29 -21.24 0.47
N ARG A 254 22.22 -22.02 0.67
CA ARG A 254 20.88 -21.54 1.05
C ARG A 254 20.80 -21.26 2.55
N PHE A 255 21.46 -20.19 2.99
CA PHE A 255 21.63 -19.87 4.41
C PHE A 255 20.34 -19.56 5.18
N LEU A 256 19.21 -19.24 4.51
CA LEU A 256 17.96 -18.92 5.22
C LEU A 256 17.46 -20.05 6.11
N PHE A 257 17.73 -21.31 5.76
CA PHE A 257 17.35 -22.48 6.56
C PHE A 257 18.10 -22.58 7.90
N ASP A 258 19.21 -21.85 8.07
CA ASP A 258 19.90 -21.76 9.36
C ASP A 258 19.17 -20.82 10.34
N TYR A 259 18.30 -19.95 9.83
CA TYR A 259 17.57 -18.95 10.62
C TYR A 259 16.11 -19.33 10.82
N ASP A 260 15.47 -19.96 9.82
CA ASP A 260 14.07 -20.37 9.88
C ASP A 260 13.80 -21.58 8.97
N GLU A 261 13.07 -22.57 9.49
CA GLU A 261 12.75 -23.80 8.75
C GLU A 261 11.93 -23.56 7.47
N ARG A 262 11.22 -22.42 7.39
CA ARG A 262 10.43 -22.01 6.22
C ARG A 262 11.29 -21.43 5.09
N GLY A 263 12.57 -21.15 5.34
CA GLY A 263 13.53 -20.66 4.35
C GLY A 263 13.03 -19.39 3.63
N GLU A 264 12.99 -19.44 2.29
CA GLU A 264 12.54 -18.33 1.45
C GLU A 264 11.07 -17.91 1.67
N LEU A 265 10.24 -18.77 2.28
CA LEU A 265 8.83 -18.48 2.58
C LEU A 265 8.59 -18.03 4.02
N ALA A 266 9.66 -17.77 4.79
CA ALA A 266 9.54 -17.12 6.08
C ALA A 266 9.02 -15.66 5.93
N PRO A 267 8.37 -15.09 6.97
CA PRO A 267 7.98 -13.69 7.02
C PRO A 267 9.13 -12.72 6.69
N ARG A 268 8.78 -11.58 6.10
CA ARG A 268 9.75 -10.58 5.59
C ARG A 268 10.73 -10.10 6.65
N ASP A 269 10.28 -9.90 7.87
CA ASP A 269 11.12 -9.43 8.97
C ASP A 269 12.18 -10.48 9.35
N ILE A 270 11.85 -11.78 9.30
CA ILE A 270 12.79 -12.88 9.49
C ILE A 270 13.79 -12.96 8.34
N VAL A 271 13.32 -12.94 7.09
CA VAL A 271 14.21 -13.03 5.92
C VAL A 271 15.15 -11.82 5.85
N SER A 272 14.64 -10.61 6.05
CA SER A 272 15.46 -9.39 6.03
C SER A 272 16.52 -9.38 7.14
N ARG A 273 16.18 -9.85 8.36
CA ARG A 273 17.17 -10.01 9.43
C ARG A 273 18.19 -11.11 9.12
N ALA A 274 17.76 -12.26 8.60
CA ALA A 274 18.66 -13.34 8.22
C ALA A 274 19.69 -12.90 7.17
N ILE A 275 19.26 -12.16 6.13
CA ILE A 275 20.17 -11.58 5.13
C ILE A 275 21.16 -10.60 5.78
N PHE A 276 20.66 -9.71 6.64
CA PHE A 276 21.52 -8.75 7.34
C PHE A 276 22.55 -9.45 8.23
N ASP A 277 22.11 -10.34 9.11
CA ASP A 277 22.97 -11.07 10.05
C ASP A 277 23.99 -11.96 9.33
N TYR A 278 23.58 -12.62 8.23
CA TYR A 278 24.49 -13.43 7.41
C TYR A 278 25.56 -12.57 6.73
N SER A 279 25.20 -11.41 6.19
CA SER A 279 26.15 -10.47 5.55
C SER A 279 27.18 -9.85 6.49
N LYS A 280 27.00 -10.01 7.81
CA LYS A 280 27.91 -9.50 8.85
C LYS A 280 28.90 -10.55 9.34
N LYS A 281 28.71 -11.82 8.98
CA LYS A 281 29.64 -12.91 9.29
C LYS A 281 30.86 -12.82 8.37
#